data_AF-A0A8T9B7S3-F1
#
_entry.id   AF-A0A8T9B7S3-F1
#
_cell.length_a   1.000
_cell.length_b   1.000
_cell.length_c   1.000
_cell.angle_alpha   90.00
_cell.angle_beta   90.00
_cell.angle_gamma   90.00
#
_symmetry.space_group_name_H-M   'P 1'
#
loop_
_entity.id
_entity.type
_entity.pdbx_description
1 polymer ?
#
loop_
_entity_poly.entity_id
_entity_poly.type
_entity_poly.pdbx_seq_one_letter_code
_entity_poly.pdbx_strand_id
1 'polypeptide(L)'
;MHISLTVLFFLSCASAALQNERADPFPDPSSSSIYSEKAWSRTSPPTGAIIVDGSSAHPGAFTTVQSAVNALSMNTTTPQLLFIYPGTYTEQVSIPPLRSNLTVQGWTPDARSYAHNTATLTCNLSRLSVATNDLTATVRQWNPNTKLYNLNIANTFGHVPVNGQNLALSAHTGNQAYYGVQLWGYQDTLLANAGNQLYARCLVVGAVDFIFGQAATAWFEGVDIRTVAPGYITASGRSAASNPS
;
A
#
# COMPACT_ATOMS: atom_id res chain seq x y z
N MET A 1 -36.91 1.13 15.78
CA MET A 1 -36.05 2.06 16.55
C MET A 1 -34.91 2.45 15.63
N HIS A 2 -35.02 3.60 14.97
CA HIS A 2 -34.10 4.05 13.94
C HIS A 2 -32.93 4.76 14.62
N ILE A 3 -31.72 4.20 14.54
CA ILE A 3 -30.50 4.91 14.97
C ILE A 3 -29.85 5.44 13.71
N SER A 4 -30.01 6.74 13.50
CA SER A 4 -29.28 7.49 12.49
C SER A 4 -27.85 7.69 13.00
N LEU A 5 -26.88 7.10 12.31
CA LEU A 5 -25.46 7.33 12.59
C LEU A 5 -24.96 8.40 11.61
N THR A 6 -24.73 9.61 12.11
CA THR A 6 -24.15 10.71 11.34
C THR A 6 -22.69 10.40 11.04
N VAL A 7 -22.40 9.94 9.83
CA VAL A 7 -21.04 9.95 9.27
C VAL A 7 -20.79 11.36 8.74
N LEU A 8 -19.90 12.10 9.41
CA LEU A 8 -19.51 13.44 8.99
C LEU A 8 -18.54 13.34 7.81
N PHE A 9 -19.08 13.34 6.59
CA PHE A 9 -18.28 13.51 5.37
C PHE A 9 -17.92 14.98 5.20
N PHE A 10 -16.64 15.33 5.35
CA PHE A 10 -16.13 16.57 4.75
C PHE A 10 -15.79 16.28 3.29
N LEU A 11 -16.75 16.53 2.41
CA LEU A 11 -16.54 16.57 0.97
C LEU A 11 -15.86 17.90 0.62
N SER A 12 -14.53 17.90 0.51
CA SER A 12 -13.83 19.03 -0.12
C SER A 12 -14.01 18.92 -1.62
N CYS A 13 -14.95 19.70 -2.17
CA CYS A 13 -15.02 19.99 -3.59
C CYS A 13 -13.76 20.79 -3.99
N ALA A 14 -12.73 20.11 -4.51
CA ALA A 14 -11.68 20.78 -5.24
C ALA A 14 -12.22 21.16 -6.63
N SER A 15 -12.66 22.41 -6.76
CA SER A 15 -12.98 23.03 -8.04
C SER A 15 -11.71 23.09 -8.90
N ALA A 16 -11.80 22.57 -10.11
CA ALA A 16 -10.76 22.69 -11.13
C ALA A 16 -10.65 24.16 -11.57
N ALA A 17 -9.64 24.87 -11.09
CA ALA A 17 -9.26 26.17 -11.64
C ALA A 17 -8.34 25.95 -12.83
N LEU A 18 -8.83 26.38 -13.99
CA LEU A 18 -8.18 26.38 -15.28
C LEU A 18 -6.87 27.21 -15.28
N GLN A 19 -5.99 26.78 -16.17
CA GLN A 19 -4.65 27.28 -16.46
C GLN A 19 -4.55 28.80 -16.60
N ASN A 20 -3.49 29.37 -16.04
CA ASN A 20 -2.84 30.55 -16.62
C ASN A 20 -1.36 30.59 -16.21
N GLU A 21 -0.54 29.74 -16.85
CA GLU A 21 0.92 29.88 -16.78
C GLU A 21 1.33 31.10 -17.59
N ARG A 22 1.70 32.19 -16.91
CA ARG A 22 2.46 33.26 -17.55
C ARG A 22 3.87 32.74 -17.76
N ALA A 23 4.27 32.65 -19.01
CA ALA A 23 5.64 32.38 -19.42
C ALA A 23 6.57 33.48 -18.88
N ASP A 24 7.61 33.09 -18.13
CA ASP A 24 8.75 33.95 -17.85
C ASP A 24 9.58 34.12 -19.13
N PRO A 25 9.94 35.35 -19.53
CA PRO A 25 10.46 35.58 -20.87
C PRO A 25 11.98 35.71 -20.90
N PHE A 26 12.78 34.76 -20.39
CA PHE A 26 14.21 34.67 -20.77
C PHE A 26 14.77 33.24 -20.58
N PRO A 27 15.20 32.54 -21.65
CA PRO A 27 16.05 31.36 -21.51
C PRO A 27 17.53 31.77 -21.40
N ASP A 28 18.21 31.33 -20.35
CA ASP A 28 19.68 31.36 -20.25
C ASP A 28 20.28 30.19 -21.07
N PRO A 29 21.10 30.45 -22.10
CA PRO A 29 21.70 29.44 -22.95
C PRO A 29 23.08 29.00 -22.43
N SER A 30 23.22 28.56 -21.17
CA SER A 30 24.43 27.87 -20.71
C SER A 30 24.30 27.13 -19.38
N SER A 31 23.48 26.08 -19.31
CA SER A 31 23.72 25.05 -18.29
C SER A 31 23.32 23.66 -18.78
N SER A 32 24.29 22.75 -18.71
CA SER A 32 24.11 21.31 -18.82
C SER A 32 22.89 20.85 -18.01
N SER A 33 22.02 20.07 -18.65
CA SER A 33 20.78 19.54 -18.09
C SER A 33 21.02 18.65 -16.87
N ILE A 34 21.19 19.26 -15.71
CA ILE A 34 20.96 18.64 -14.41
C ILE A 34 19.47 18.86 -14.15
N TYR A 35 18.64 17.91 -14.56
CA TYR A 35 17.31 17.79 -13.97
C TYR A 35 17.53 17.64 -12.47
N SER A 36 17.34 18.73 -11.71
CA SER A 36 17.25 18.68 -10.26
C SER A 36 16.22 17.60 -9.96
N GLU A 37 16.67 16.47 -9.42
CA GLU A 37 15.75 15.46 -8.93
C GLU A 37 14.78 16.18 -7.99
N LYS A 38 13.50 16.14 -8.36
CA LYS A 38 12.43 16.74 -7.57
C LYS A 38 12.61 16.29 -6.13
N ALA A 39 12.54 17.17 -5.13
CA ALA A 39 12.82 16.83 -3.72
C ALA A 39 12.00 15.63 -3.15
N TRP A 40 10.97 15.23 -3.88
CA TRP A 40 10.01 14.18 -3.57
C TRP A 40 10.15 12.95 -4.47
N SER A 41 11.15 12.88 -5.35
CA SER A 41 11.51 11.65 -6.06
C SER A 41 12.13 10.63 -5.09
N ARG A 42 11.89 9.35 -5.35
CA ARG A 42 12.51 8.21 -4.68
C ARG A 42 13.01 7.25 -5.75
N THR A 43 14.00 7.71 -6.48
CA THR A 43 14.54 7.06 -7.69
C THR A 43 15.81 6.27 -7.44
N SER A 44 16.37 6.37 -6.23
CA SER A 44 17.54 5.63 -5.77
C SER A 44 17.34 5.13 -4.33
N PRO A 45 17.97 4.00 -3.97
CA PRO A 45 17.88 3.45 -2.63
C PRO A 45 18.59 4.36 -1.62
N PRO A 46 17.96 4.68 -0.48
CA PRO A 46 18.64 5.35 0.62
C PRO A 46 19.78 4.49 1.18
N THR A 47 20.78 5.13 1.79
CA THR A 47 21.93 4.45 2.40
C THR A 47 21.47 3.38 3.40
N GLY A 48 21.99 2.16 3.24
CA GLY A 48 21.69 1.02 4.11
C GLY A 48 20.38 0.29 3.78
N ALA A 49 19.68 0.66 2.71
CA ALA A 49 18.54 -0.11 2.23
C ALA A 49 18.96 -1.50 1.72
N ILE A 50 18.15 -2.51 2.05
CA ILE A 50 18.13 -3.77 1.30
C ILE A 50 17.44 -3.47 -0.04
N ILE A 51 18.09 -3.82 -1.15
CA ILE A 51 17.64 -3.49 -2.50
C ILE A 51 16.97 -4.70 -3.13
N VAL A 52 15.79 -4.49 -3.72
CA VAL A 52 15.11 -5.45 -4.59
C VAL A 52 15.09 -4.91 -6.01
N ASP A 53 15.56 -5.72 -6.96
CA ASP A 53 15.53 -5.45 -8.39
C ASP A 53 15.34 -6.74 -9.19
N GLY A 54 14.12 -6.95 -9.69
CA GLY A 54 13.79 -8.12 -10.51
C GLY A 54 14.51 -8.17 -11.86
N SER A 55 15.05 -7.05 -12.35
CA SER A 55 15.80 -7.00 -13.61
C SER A 55 17.26 -7.43 -13.45
N SER A 56 17.75 -7.55 -12.21
CA SER A 56 19.16 -7.82 -11.87
C SER A 56 20.13 -6.75 -12.41
N ALA A 57 19.66 -5.54 -12.70
CA ALA A 57 20.51 -4.43 -13.16
C ALA A 57 21.41 -3.88 -12.04
N HIS A 58 21.02 -4.09 -10.77
CA HIS A 58 21.78 -3.64 -9.59
C HIS A 58 22.52 -4.82 -8.93
N PRO A 59 23.86 -4.89 -9.02
CA PRO A 59 24.63 -5.97 -8.39
C PRO A 59 24.39 -6.06 -6.88
N GLY A 60 24.18 -7.29 -6.39
CA GLY A 60 23.92 -7.56 -4.97
C GLY A 60 22.48 -7.27 -4.51
N ALA A 61 21.61 -6.81 -5.40
CA ALA A 61 20.18 -6.73 -5.12
C ALA A 61 19.53 -8.11 -5.11
N PHE A 62 18.47 -8.25 -4.32
CA PHE A 62 17.59 -9.41 -4.35
C PHE A 62 16.67 -9.34 -5.58
N THR A 63 16.41 -10.46 -6.22
CA THR A 63 15.49 -10.51 -7.38
C THR A 63 14.02 -10.66 -6.98
N THR A 64 13.74 -11.02 -5.72
CA THR A 64 12.38 -11.14 -5.17
C THR A 64 12.23 -10.34 -3.89
N VAL A 65 11.02 -9.88 -3.61
CA VAL A 65 10.70 -9.13 -2.40
C VAL A 65 10.76 -10.04 -1.17
N GLN A 66 10.27 -11.28 -1.25
CA GLN A 66 10.31 -12.19 -0.11
C GLN A 66 11.74 -12.54 0.30
N SER A 67 12.68 -12.69 -0.65
CA SER A 67 14.08 -12.98 -0.31
C SER A 67 14.75 -11.78 0.40
N ALA A 68 14.44 -10.55 -0.01
CA ALA A 68 14.86 -9.36 0.72
C ALA A 68 14.24 -9.25 2.12
N VAL A 69 12.96 -9.59 2.26
CA VAL A 69 12.30 -9.65 3.58
C VAL A 69 12.97 -10.70 4.47
N ASN A 70 13.35 -11.86 3.93
CA ASN A 70 14.05 -12.91 4.68
C ASN A 70 15.45 -12.48 5.12
N ALA A 71 16.06 -11.49 4.45
CA ALA A 71 17.38 -10.95 4.81
C ALA A 71 17.32 -9.89 5.92
N LEU A 72 16.12 -9.45 6.32
CA LEU A 72 15.96 -8.53 7.45
C LEU A 72 16.45 -9.17 8.75
N SER A 73 17.14 -8.38 9.57
CA SER A 73 17.56 -8.81 10.89
C SER A 73 16.36 -8.91 11.84
N MET A 74 16.16 -10.10 12.42
CA MET A 74 15.13 -10.34 13.42
C MET A 74 15.48 -9.77 14.80
N ASN A 75 16.76 -9.45 15.05
CA ASN A 75 17.28 -9.20 16.39
C ASN A 75 17.58 -7.73 16.67
N THR A 76 17.78 -6.92 15.62
CA THR A 76 18.09 -5.49 15.75
C THR A 76 16.87 -4.67 16.14
N THR A 77 17.09 -3.58 16.87
CA THR A 77 16.09 -2.52 17.10
C THR A 77 16.31 -1.32 16.18
N THR A 78 17.43 -1.30 15.43
CA THR A 78 17.73 -0.24 14.47
C THR A 78 16.73 -0.34 13.31
N PRO A 79 16.08 0.76 12.89
CA PRO A 79 15.15 0.75 11.77
C PRO A 79 15.77 0.15 10.51
N GLN A 80 15.01 -0.69 9.83
CA GLN A 80 15.43 -1.34 8.58
C GLN A 80 14.64 -0.78 7.40
N LEU A 81 15.24 -0.85 6.22
CA LEU A 81 14.69 -0.25 5.01
C LEU A 81 14.80 -1.24 3.84
N LEU A 82 13.70 -1.45 3.15
CA LEU A 82 13.66 -2.11 1.85
C LEU A 82 13.37 -1.06 0.77
N PHE A 83 14.12 -1.09 -0.32
CA PHE A 83 13.88 -0.30 -1.51
C PHE A 83 13.60 -1.23 -2.70
N ILE A 84 12.49 -1.01 -3.40
CA ILE A 84 12.02 -1.88 -4.48
C ILE A 84 12.03 -1.10 -5.80
N TYR A 85 12.89 -1.52 -6.72
CA TYR A 85 12.96 -0.97 -8.07
C TYR A 85 11.73 -1.32 -8.92
N PRO A 86 11.49 -0.58 -10.02
CA PRO A 86 10.38 -0.84 -10.95
C PRO A 86 10.34 -2.29 -11.39
N GLY A 87 9.14 -2.87 -11.44
CA GLY A 87 8.97 -4.27 -11.82
C GLY A 87 7.65 -4.86 -11.35
N THR A 88 7.32 -6.04 -11.87
CA THR A 88 6.20 -6.86 -11.39
C THR A 88 6.75 -8.09 -10.70
N TYR A 89 6.46 -8.22 -9.41
CA TYR A 89 6.92 -9.28 -8.52
C TYR A 89 5.73 -10.20 -8.24
N THR A 90 5.70 -11.36 -8.91
CA THR A 90 4.60 -12.33 -8.78
C THR A 90 4.91 -13.31 -7.65
N GLU A 91 4.55 -12.92 -6.44
CA GLU A 91 4.83 -13.67 -5.21
C GLU A 91 3.87 -13.25 -4.08
N GLN A 92 3.75 -14.09 -3.05
CA GLN A 92 3.23 -13.64 -1.76
C GLN A 92 4.39 -13.13 -0.90
N VAL A 93 4.19 -12.01 -0.23
CA VAL A 93 5.17 -11.41 0.68
C VAL A 93 4.63 -11.43 2.10
N SER A 94 5.27 -12.19 2.97
CA SER A 94 4.99 -12.28 4.40
C SER A 94 6.06 -11.53 5.19
N ILE A 95 5.69 -10.39 5.75
CA ILE A 95 6.55 -9.57 6.63
C ILE A 95 6.29 -10.01 8.07
N PRO A 96 7.24 -10.73 8.72
CA PRO A 96 7.04 -11.23 10.07
C PRO A 96 7.15 -10.09 11.11
N PRO A 97 6.74 -10.31 12.36
CA PRO A 97 7.07 -9.41 13.46
C PRO A 97 8.58 -9.26 13.61
N LEU A 98 9.08 -8.03 13.59
CA LEU A 98 10.47 -7.68 13.81
C LEU A 98 10.62 -6.92 15.13
N ARG A 99 11.84 -6.91 15.68
CA ARG A 99 12.19 -6.02 16.80
C ARG A 99 12.40 -4.56 16.38
N SER A 100 12.60 -4.32 15.09
CA SER A 100 12.82 -3.00 14.50
C SER A 100 11.59 -2.47 13.78
N ASN A 101 11.52 -1.14 13.65
CA ASN A 101 10.64 -0.52 12.68
C ASN A 101 11.11 -0.87 11.25
N LEU A 102 10.17 -0.91 10.31
CA LEU A 102 10.44 -1.21 8.91
C LEU A 102 9.89 -0.11 8.02
N THR A 103 10.69 0.34 7.06
CA THR A 103 10.20 1.13 5.92
C THR A 103 10.36 0.30 4.66
N VAL A 104 9.33 0.24 3.84
CA VAL A 104 9.37 -0.37 2.50
C VAL A 104 9.00 0.72 1.50
N GLN A 105 9.88 1.01 0.56
CA GLN A 105 9.74 2.09 -0.40
C GLN A 105 9.83 1.56 -1.82
N GLY A 106 8.77 1.74 -2.61
CA GLY A 106 8.82 1.55 -4.06
C GLY A 106 9.48 2.73 -4.76
N TRP A 107 10.13 2.46 -5.89
CA TRP A 107 10.63 3.50 -6.78
C TRP A 107 9.49 4.38 -7.31
N THR A 108 9.68 5.69 -7.30
CA THR A 108 8.74 6.65 -7.88
C THR A 108 9.41 7.99 -8.20
N PRO A 109 9.04 8.68 -9.29
CA PRO A 109 9.48 10.05 -9.54
C PRO A 109 8.74 11.09 -8.68
N ASP A 110 7.63 10.72 -8.03
CA ASP A 110 6.89 11.59 -7.10
C ASP A 110 6.26 10.77 -5.97
N ALA A 111 6.88 10.80 -4.79
CA ALA A 111 6.42 10.07 -3.60
C ALA A 111 5.12 10.63 -2.99
N ARG A 112 4.63 11.78 -3.45
CA ARG A 112 3.43 12.42 -2.90
C ARG A 112 2.13 11.81 -3.45
N SER A 113 2.21 10.95 -4.47
CA SER A 113 1.05 10.35 -5.13
C SER A 113 1.29 8.87 -5.44
N TYR A 114 0.21 8.10 -5.53
CA TYR A 114 0.24 6.72 -6.01
C TYR A 114 0.38 6.62 -7.54
N ALA A 115 0.14 7.72 -8.28
CA ALA A 115 -0.06 7.71 -9.72
C ALA A 115 1.17 7.26 -10.55
N HIS A 116 2.37 7.34 -9.98
CA HIS A 116 3.62 6.99 -10.63
C HIS A 116 4.33 5.80 -9.99
N ASN A 117 3.60 4.99 -9.22
CA ASN A 117 4.13 3.74 -8.69
C ASN A 117 4.47 2.78 -9.84
N THR A 118 5.64 2.16 -9.77
CA THR A 118 6.14 1.25 -10.82
C THR A 118 6.54 -0.12 -10.29
N ALA A 119 6.60 -0.29 -8.96
CA ALA A 119 6.82 -1.58 -8.31
C ALA A 119 5.46 -2.19 -7.96
N THR A 120 5.15 -3.34 -8.56
CA THR A 120 3.89 -4.06 -8.37
C THR A 120 4.16 -5.41 -7.73
N LEU A 121 3.58 -5.66 -6.57
CA LEU A 121 3.53 -6.97 -5.93
C LEU A 121 2.19 -7.60 -6.29
N THR A 122 2.20 -8.83 -6.81
CA THR A 122 0.96 -9.48 -7.21
C THR A 122 0.93 -10.97 -6.92
N CYS A 123 -0.25 -11.47 -6.58
CA CYS A 123 -0.53 -12.90 -6.57
C CYS A 123 -1.91 -13.17 -7.18
N ASN A 124 -2.27 -14.44 -7.26
CA ASN A 124 -3.57 -14.90 -7.69
C ASN A 124 -3.99 -16.04 -6.74
N LEU A 125 -4.55 -15.67 -5.59
CA LEU A 125 -4.90 -16.63 -4.53
C LEU A 125 -6.18 -16.21 -3.83
N SER A 126 -7.05 -17.18 -3.57
CA SER A 126 -8.29 -16.96 -2.82
C SER A 126 -8.51 -17.99 -1.74
N ARG A 127 -9.56 -17.76 -0.94
CA ARG A 127 -10.00 -18.61 0.15
C ARG A 127 -10.41 -20.02 -0.30
N LEU A 128 -10.60 -20.25 -1.60
CA LEU A 128 -10.76 -21.59 -2.19
C LEU A 128 -9.54 -22.49 -1.95
N SER A 129 -8.34 -21.91 -1.92
CA SER A 129 -7.08 -22.68 -1.89
C SER A 129 -6.40 -22.67 -0.52
N VAL A 130 -6.86 -21.85 0.42
CA VAL A 130 -6.21 -21.68 1.74
C VAL A 130 -7.21 -21.57 2.88
N ALA A 131 -6.73 -21.83 4.10
CA ALA A 131 -7.56 -22.02 5.28
C ALA A 131 -8.07 -20.74 5.96
N THR A 132 -7.56 -19.56 5.63
CA THR A 132 -7.99 -18.28 6.23
C THR A 132 -7.89 -17.13 5.22
N ASN A 133 -8.59 -16.02 5.45
CA ASN A 133 -8.52 -14.84 4.58
C ASN A 133 -7.11 -14.24 4.58
N ASP A 134 -6.45 -14.16 5.75
CA ASP A 134 -5.06 -13.67 5.87
C ASP A 134 -4.08 -14.42 4.96
N LEU A 135 -4.24 -15.74 4.82
CA LEU A 135 -3.38 -16.55 3.95
C LEU A 135 -3.54 -16.25 2.45
N THR A 136 -4.63 -15.58 2.05
CA THR A 136 -4.85 -15.20 0.65
C THR A 136 -4.06 -13.96 0.24
N ALA A 137 -3.56 -13.18 1.21
CA ALA A 137 -3.05 -11.85 0.93
C ALA A 137 -1.79 -11.87 0.05
N THR A 138 -1.70 -10.96 -0.90
CA THR A 138 -0.45 -10.69 -1.64
C THR A 138 0.63 -10.21 -0.69
N VAL A 139 0.29 -9.29 0.22
CA VAL A 139 1.17 -8.83 1.30
C VAL A 139 0.53 -9.11 2.65
N ARG A 140 1.20 -9.93 3.46
CA ARG A 140 0.85 -10.20 4.86
C ARG A 140 1.76 -9.36 5.74
N GLN A 141 1.22 -8.28 6.28
CA GLN A 141 1.93 -7.31 7.10
C GLN A 141 1.66 -7.62 8.59
N TRP A 142 2.65 -8.23 9.23
CA TRP A 142 2.60 -8.57 10.66
C TRP A 142 3.63 -7.80 11.51
N ASN A 143 4.41 -6.90 10.92
CA ASN A 143 5.38 -6.09 11.68
C ASN A 143 4.75 -4.77 12.20
N PRO A 144 4.76 -4.49 13.51
CA PRO A 144 4.30 -3.18 14.00
C PRO A 144 5.22 -2.04 13.52
N ASN A 145 4.74 -0.79 13.64
CA ASN A 145 5.53 0.41 13.33
C ASN A 145 6.11 0.42 11.90
N THR A 146 5.40 -0.17 10.95
CA THR A 146 5.85 -0.29 9.56
C THR A 146 5.27 0.81 8.69
N LYS A 147 6.08 1.30 7.76
CA LYS A 147 5.66 2.26 6.74
C LYS A 147 5.85 1.67 5.34
N LEU A 148 4.79 1.63 4.54
CA LEU A 148 4.83 1.24 3.14
C LEU A 148 4.58 2.47 2.25
N TYR A 149 5.43 2.65 1.24
CA TYR A 149 5.39 3.81 0.34
C TYR A 149 5.38 3.39 -1.12
N ASN A 150 4.48 3.96 -1.91
CA ASN A 150 4.54 3.99 -3.37
C ASN A 150 4.68 2.60 -4.05
N LEU A 151 3.90 1.63 -3.56
CA LEU A 151 3.79 0.29 -4.14
C LEU A 151 2.40 0.06 -4.71
N ASN A 152 2.32 -0.77 -5.75
CA ASN A 152 1.06 -1.39 -6.15
C ASN A 152 1.01 -2.79 -5.55
N ILE A 153 -0.09 -3.14 -4.90
CA ILE A 153 -0.31 -4.45 -4.30
C ILE A 153 -1.63 -4.97 -4.84
N ALA A 154 -1.59 -6.10 -5.53
CA ALA A 154 -2.73 -6.59 -6.29
C ALA A 154 -2.95 -8.10 -6.13
N ASN A 155 -4.16 -8.48 -5.74
CA ASN A 155 -4.60 -9.85 -5.88
C ASN A 155 -5.51 -9.97 -7.10
N THR A 156 -5.05 -10.73 -8.09
CA THR A 156 -5.66 -10.81 -9.41
C THR A 156 -6.68 -11.94 -9.56
N PHE A 157 -7.04 -12.61 -8.47
CA PHE A 157 -7.94 -13.77 -8.49
C PHE A 157 -9.32 -13.47 -9.06
N GLY A 158 -9.89 -12.30 -8.76
CA GLY A 158 -11.21 -11.88 -9.28
C GLY A 158 -12.38 -12.41 -8.44
N HIS A 159 -13.54 -12.69 -9.06
CA HIS A 159 -14.76 -13.04 -8.34
C HIS A 159 -15.18 -14.49 -8.56
N VAL A 160 -15.56 -15.15 -7.46
CA VAL A 160 -16.29 -16.43 -7.48
C VAL A 160 -17.35 -16.44 -6.38
N PRO A 161 -18.46 -17.20 -6.52
CA PRO A 161 -19.59 -17.12 -5.58
C PRO A 161 -19.31 -17.70 -4.18
N VAL A 162 -18.36 -18.62 -4.04
CA VAL A 162 -18.06 -19.31 -2.78
C VAL A 162 -16.55 -19.23 -2.52
N ASN A 163 -16.18 -18.83 -1.30
CA ASN A 163 -14.79 -18.67 -0.87
C ASN A 163 -13.96 -17.77 -1.80
N GLY A 164 -14.58 -16.71 -2.32
CA GLY A 164 -13.97 -15.77 -3.27
C GLY A 164 -13.06 -14.71 -2.66
N GLN A 165 -12.89 -14.68 -1.33
CA GLN A 165 -12.05 -13.68 -0.66
C GLN A 165 -10.61 -13.75 -1.16
N ASN A 166 -10.05 -12.61 -1.58
CA ASN A 166 -8.71 -12.51 -2.17
C ASN A 166 -8.04 -11.18 -1.79
N LEU A 167 -7.27 -11.20 -0.71
CA LEU A 167 -6.70 -9.99 -0.14
C LEU A 167 -5.53 -9.50 -1.00
N ALA A 168 -5.46 -8.19 -1.23
CA ALA A 168 -4.22 -7.55 -1.66
C ALA A 168 -3.30 -7.35 -0.45
N LEU A 169 -3.84 -6.76 0.63
CA LEU A 169 -3.11 -6.44 1.84
C LEU A 169 -3.84 -6.96 3.08
N SER A 170 -3.12 -7.72 3.92
CA SER A 170 -3.52 -8.07 5.28
C SER A 170 -2.66 -7.30 6.29
N ALA A 171 -3.27 -6.39 7.04
CA ALA A 171 -2.63 -5.52 8.03
C ALA A 171 -3.03 -5.95 9.45
N HIS A 172 -2.14 -6.64 10.17
CA HIS A 172 -2.51 -7.40 11.37
C HIS A 172 -1.91 -6.89 12.70
N THR A 173 -1.29 -5.71 12.75
CA THR A 173 -0.67 -5.16 13.97
C THR A 173 -0.74 -3.63 14.08
N GLY A 174 -0.23 -3.07 15.18
CA GLY A 174 -0.34 -1.65 15.49
C GLY A 174 0.69 -0.74 14.81
N ASN A 175 0.28 0.52 14.66
CA ASN A 175 1.07 1.66 14.20
C ASN A 175 1.62 1.49 12.79
N GLN A 176 0.78 1.02 11.87
CA GLN A 176 1.14 0.83 10.47
C GLN A 176 0.70 2.05 9.66
N ALA A 177 1.49 2.43 8.66
CA ALA A 177 1.12 3.50 7.76
C ALA A 177 1.45 3.19 6.31
N TYR A 178 0.51 3.50 5.42
CA TYR A 178 0.55 3.22 4.00
C TYR A 178 0.38 4.55 3.26
N TYR A 179 1.36 4.92 2.45
CA TYR A 179 1.41 6.22 1.79
C TYR A 179 1.57 6.04 0.28
N GLY A 180 0.65 6.60 -0.52
CA GLY A 180 0.77 6.49 -1.96
C GLY A 180 0.68 5.04 -2.47
N VAL A 181 0.11 4.11 -1.69
CA VAL A 181 -0.01 2.70 -2.08
C VAL A 181 -1.29 2.51 -2.90
N GLN A 182 -1.24 1.65 -3.91
CA GLN A 182 -2.44 1.16 -4.60
C GLN A 182 -2.76 -0.26 -4.15
N LEU A 183 -4.00 -0.51 -3.75
CA LEU A 183 -4.51 -1.82 -3.37
C LEU A 183 -5.59 -2.23 -4.37
N TRP A 184 -5.37 -3.36 -5.05
CA TRP A 184 -6.24 -3.85 -6.11
C TRP A 184 -6.75 -5.26 -5.80
N GLY A 185 -8.06 -5.45 -5.86
CA GLY A 185 -8.68 -6.77 -5.73
C GLY A 185 -10.16 -6.74 -6.12
N TYR A 186 -10.92 -7.74 -5.66
CA TYR A 186 -12.37 -7.80 -5.88
C TYR A 186 -13.16 -7.97 -4.58
N GLN A 187 -12.97 -9.10 -3.89
CA GLN A 187 -13.60 -9.38 -2.61
C GLN A 187 -12.54 -9.35 -1.51
N ASP A 188 -12.79 -8.63 -0.42
CA ASP A 188 -11.90 -8.54 0.74
C ASP A 188 -10.51 -7.94 0.40
N THR A 189 -10.41 -6.91 -0.44
CA THR A 189 -9.13 -6.37 -0.93
C THR A 189 -8.17 -5.91 0.17
N LEU A 190 -8.66 -5.17 1.16
CA LEU A 190 -7.90 -4.66 2.29
C LEU A 190 -8.47 -5.20 3.60
N LEU A 191 -7.68 -6.04 4.29
CA LEU A 191 -7.94 -6.42 5.67
C LEU A 191 -7.19 -5.47 6.63
N ALA A 192 -7.89 -4.45 7.13
CA ALA A 192 -7.45 -3.60 8.23
C ALA A 192 -7.78 -4.27 9.58
N ASN A 193 -7.04 -5.30 9.97
CA ASN A 193 -7.51 -6.21 11.02
C ASN A 193 -7.38 -5.67 12.45
N ALA A 194 -6.20 -5.16 12.84
CA ALA A 194 -5.91 -4.79 14.22
C ALA A 194 -4.92 -3.63 14.34
N GLY A 195 -5.07 -2.84 15.42
CA GLY A 195 -4.15 -1.76 15.78
C GLY A 195 -4.40 -0.44 15.03
N ASN A 196 -3.56 0.57 15.30
CA ASN A 196 -3.68 1.87 14.65
C ASN A 196 -3.09 1.81 13.23
N GLN A 197 -3.88 2.22 12.23
CA GLN A 197 -3.51 2.14 10.83
C GLN A 197 -3.82 3.46 10.12
N LEU A 198 -2.89 3.95 9.30
CA LEU A 198 -3.06 5.14 8.47
C LEU A 198 -2.91 4.77 6.99
N TYR A 199 -3.88 5.17 6.17
CA TYR A 199 -3.83 5.08 4.71
C TYR A 199 -3.90 6.50 4.17
N ALA A 200 -2.83 7.00 3.56
CA ALA A 200 -2.74 8.39 3.14
C ALA A 200 -2.38 8.51 1.66
N ARG A 201 -3.20 9.23 0.89
CA ARG A 201 -3.04 9.40 -0.56
C ARG A 201 -2.93 8.06 -1.28
N CYS A 202 -3.71 7.09 -0.86
CA CYS A 202 -3.74 5.75 -1.44
C CYS A 202 -4.86 5.62 -2.48
N LEU A 203 -4.83 4.52 -3.23
CA LEU A 203 -5.95 4.02 -4.02
C LEU A 203 -6.37 2.66 -3.46
N VAL A 204 -7.66 2.46 -3.24
CA VAL A 204 -8.22 1.15 -2.86
C VAL A 204 -9.34 0.78 -3.83
N VAL A 205 -9.18 -0.35 -4.51
CA VAL A 205 -10.09 -0.81 -5.57
C VAL A 205 -10.65 -2.19 -5.22
N GLY A 206 -11.98 -2.34 -5.27
CA GLY A 206 -12.65 -3.62 -5.08
C GLY A 206 -14.15 -3.56 -5.36
N ALA A 207 -14.89 -4.57 -4.92
CA ALA A 207 -16.34 -4.66 -5.12
C ALA A 207 -17.08 -5.11 -3.85
N VAL A 208 -16.67 -6.21 -3.22
CA VAL A 208 -17.39 -6.83 -2.09
C VAL A 208 -16.52 -6.76 -0.84
N ASP A 209 -17.03 -6.13 0.21
CA ASP A 209 -16.40 -6.02 1.53
C ASP A 209 -14.92 -5.61 1.45
N PHE A 210 -14.57 -4.77 0.47
CA PHE A 210 -13.18 -4.66 0.03
C PHE A 210 -12.30 -3.80 0.95
N ILE A 211 -12.90 -3.16 1.95
CA ILE A 211 -12.22 -2.62 3.13
C ILE A 211 -12.89 -3.23 4.36
N PHE A 212 -12.25 -4.20 5.00
CA PHE A 212 -12.83 -4.93 6.13
C PHE A 212 -11.82 -5.14 7.24
N GLY A 213 -12.30 -5.51 8.42
CA GLY A 213 -11.45 -5.60 9.60
C GLY A 213 -12.27 -5.81 10.87
N GLN A 214 -11.59 -6.13 11.98
CA GLN A 214 -12.28 -6.48 13.22
C GLN A 214 -11.93 -5.59 14.41
N ALA A 215 -10.67 -5.12 14.50
CA ALA A 215 -10.13 -4.48 15.70
C ALA A 215 -9.18 -3.30 15.39
N ALA A 216 -9.08 -2.86 14.14
CA ALA A 216 -8.20 -1.74 13.77
C ALA A 216 -8.90 -0.39 13.95
N THR A 217 -8.17 0.58 14.49
CA THR A 217 -8.52 1.99 14.28
C THR A 217 -7.86 2.42 12.97
N ALA A 218 -8.62 2.42 11.88
CA ALA A 218 -8.10 2.75 10.55
C ALA A 218 -8.52 4.17 10.12
N TRP A 219 -7.54 5.01 9.79
CA TRP A 219 -7.75 6.36 9.24
C TRP A 219 -7.40 6.40 7.76
N PHE A 220 -8.29 6.95 6.93
CA PHE A 220 -8.11 7.09 5.49
C PHE A 220 -8.06 8.58 5.14
N GLU A 221 -6.88 9.08 4.78
CA GLU A 221 -6.59 10.49 4.50
C GLU A 221 -6.35 10.72 3.00
N GLY A 222 -7.26 11.40 2.32
CA GLY A 222 -7.13 11.69 0.88
C GLY A 222 -6.99 10.43 0.02
N VAL A 223 -7.74 9.38 0.36
CA VAL A 223 -7.72 8.08 -0.33
C VAL A 223 -8.78 8.07 -1.42
N ASP A 224 -8.39 7.62 -2.62
CA ASP A 224 -9.34 7.30 -3.67
C ASP A 224 -9.89 5.89 -3.46
N ILE A 225 -11.21 5.77 -3.39
CA ILE A 225 -11.92 4.49 -3.22
C ILE A 225 -12.73 4.24 -4.49
N ARG A 226 -12.47 3.14 -5.19
CA ARG A 226 -13.11 2.83 -6.48
C ARG A 226 -13.78 1.46 -6.45
N THR A 227 -15.03 1.43 -6.88
CA THR A 227 -15.79 0.19 -7.04
C THR A 227 -15.67 -0.32 -8.47
N VAL A 228 -15.50 -1.63 -8.65
CA VAL A 228 -15.43 -2.27 -9.97
C VAL A 228 -16.70 -3.05 -10.34
N ALA A 229 -17.57 -3.30 -9.36
CA ALA A 229 -18.85 -3.98 -9.50
C ALA A 229 -19.77 -3.62 -8.31
N PRO A 230 -21.07 -3.96 -8.36
CA PRO A 230 -21.96 -3.83 -7.21
C PRO A 230 -21.43 -4.61 -5.99
N GLY A 231 -21.59 -4.02 -4.80
CA GLY A 231 -21.21 -4.64 -3.52
C GLY A 231 -21.09 -3.60 -2.41
N TYR A 232 -20.17 -3.82 -1.48
CA TYR A 232 -20.02 -3.01 -0.27
C TYR A 232 -18.59 -2.52 -0.15
N ILE A 233 -18.43 -1.23 0.19
CA ILE A 233 -17.12 -0.63 0.40
C ILE A 233 -16.51 -1.14 1.71
N THR A 234 -17.28 -1.07 2.80
CA THR A 234 -16.80 -1.41 4.13
C THR A 234 -17.57 -2.56 4.77
N ALA A 235 -16.87 -3.42 5.51
CA ALA A 235 -17.45 -4.45 6.36
C ALA A 235 -16.71 -4.50 7.71
N SER A 236 -17.14 -3.65 8.64
CA SER A 236 -16.57 -3.63 9.99
C SER A 236 -17.10 -4.82 10.81
N GLY A 237 -16.18 -5.62 11.34
CA GLY A 237 -16.43 -6.73 12.25
C GLY A 237 -16.48 -6.30 13.73
N ARG A 238 -16.70 -5.00 14.00
CA ARG A 238 -16.77 -4.45 15.34
C ARG A 238 -17.79 -5.22 16.20
N SER A 239 -17.29 -5.88 17.24
CA SER A 239 -18.08 -6.79 18.09
C SER A 239 -18.71 -6.13 19.32
N ALA A 240 -18.25 -4.95 19.73
CA ALA A 240 -18.74 -4.25 20.91
C ALA A 240 -18.45 -2.74 20.83
N ALA A 241 -19.13 -1.93 21.66
CA ALA A 241 -18.91 -0.49 21.69
C ALA A 241 -17.47 -0.08 22.10
N SER A 242 -16.79 -0.88 22.91
CA SER A 242 -15.39 -0.68 23.29
C SER A 242 -14.38 -1.08 22.21
N ASN A 243 -14.81 -1.82 21.19
CA ASN A 243 -13.98 -2.17 20.05
C ASN A 243 -13.84 -0.92 19.16
N PRO A 244 -12.62 -0.45 18.85
CA PRO A 244 -12.37 0.79 18.13
C PRO A 244 -12.53 0.69 16.61
N SER A 245 -12.81 -0.52 16.08
CA SER A 245 -13.03 -0.80 14.66
C SER A 245 -14.35 -0.28 14.09
#